data_AF-A0A7W0ZEX7-F1
#
_entry.id   AF-A0A7W0ZEX7-F1
#
_cell.length_a   1.000
_cell.length_b   1.000
_cell.length_c   1.000
_cell.angle_alpha   90.00
_cell.angle_beta   90.00
_cell.angle_gamma   90.00
#
_symmetry.space_group_name_H-M   'P 1'
#
loop_
_entity.id
_entity.type
_entity.pdbx_description
1 polymer ?
#
loop_
_entity_poly.entity_id
_entity_poly.type
_entity_poly.pdbx_seq_one_letter_code
_entity_poly.pdbx_strand_id
1 'polypeptide(L)'
;HQKRGFLPLRDSMQCLTLAIEKPPEPGEYRVFNQFDEVYDLTDLAEKVSRVADDLGLKPEIRNLVNPRDELEDHYYNPEHQKLIDLGYVPPHSVEDEVAIMLEDLVTYRARIEARRAVLVPDVQWTGRREPVSYLRNDEALVSG
;
A
#
# COMPACT_ATOMS: atom_id res chain seq x y z
N HIS A 1 -7.04 10.89 5.90
CA HIS A 1 -6.90 10.37 4.52
C HIS A 1 -5.44 10.41 4.05
N GLN A 2 -4.67 9.38 4.45
CA GLN A 2 -3.26 9.30 4.08
C GLN A 2 -3.13 8.78 2.65
N LYS A 3 -2.56 9.60 1.76
CA LYS A 3 -2.25 9.20 0.38
C LYS A 3 -0.82 8.73 0.23
N ARG A 4 -0.61 7.61 -0.44
CA ARG A 4 0.74 7.07 -0.70
C ARG A 4 0.82 6.54 -2.14
N GLY A 5 1.99 6.65 -2.75
CA GLY A 5 2.27 5.98 -4.02
C GLY A 5 2.50 4.49 -3.78
N PHE A 6 1.85 3.64 -4.57
CA PHE A 6 2.04 2.19 -4.53
C PHE A 6 2.43 1.66 -5.90
N LEU A 7 3.08 0.50 -5.89
CA LEU A 7 3.48 -0.23 -7.08
C LEU A 7 3.49 -1.72 -6.73
N PRO A 8 2.87 -2.60 -7.52
CA PRO A 8 3.05 -4.04 -7.36
C PRO A 8 4.54 -4.45 -7.47
N LEU A 9 4.91 -5.55 -6.82
CA LEU A 9 6.31 -6.00 -6.83
C LEU A 9 6.78 -6.39 -8.26
N ARG A 10 5.87 -6.93 -9.09
CA ARG A 10 6.17 -7.29 -10.49
C ARG A 10 6.55 -6.05 -11.30
N ASP A 11 5.80 -4.99 -11.13
CA ASP A 11 6.03 -3.69 -11.76
C ASP A 11 7.34 -3.06 -11.27
N SER A 12 7.68 -3.21 -9.98
CA SER A 12 8.98 -2.79 -9.45
C SER A 12 10.14 -3.45 -10.20
N MET A 13 10.02 -4.75 -10.49
CA MET A 13 11.01 -5.47 -11.29
C MET A 13 11.06 -4.98 -12.74
N GLN A 14 9.91 -4.66 -13.34
CA GLN A 14 9.86 -4.09 -14.69
C GLN A 14 10.55 -2.72 -14.75
N CYS A 15 10.26 -1.81 -13.81
CA CYS A 15 10.91 -0.51 -13.74
C CYS A 15 12.44 -0.64 -13.58
N LEU A 16 12.90 -1.58 -12.74
CA LEU A 16 14.33 -1.85 -12.56
C LEU A 16 14.97 -2.35 -13.87
N THR A 17 14.32 -3.30 -14.55
CA THR A 17 14.78 -3.80 -15.86
C THR A 17 14.89 -2.65 -16.86
N LEU A 18 13.86 -1.80 -16.97
CA LEU A 18 13.88 -0.64 -17.88
C LEU A 18 15.00 0.34 -17.55
N ALA A 19 15.25 0.61 -16.27
CA ALA A 19 16.33 1.50 -15.83
C ALA A 19 17.73 0.96 -16.21
N ILE A 20 17.91 -0.36 -16.19
CA ILE A 20 19.15 -1.04 -16.59
C ILE A 20 19.30 -1.08 -18.11
N GLU A 21 18.26 -1.47 -18.84
CA GLU A 21 18.27 -1.64 -20.29
C GLU A 21 18.36 -0.31 -21.05
N LYS A 22 17.91 0.78 -20.43
CA LYS A 22 17.99 2.14 -20.97
C LYS A 22 18.83 3.01 -20.03
N PRO A 23 20.17 2.82 -19.99
CA PRO A 23 21.04 3.53 -19.06
C PRO A 23 21.07 5.05 -19.32
N PRO A 24 21.46 5.86 -18.32
CA PRO A 24 21.68 7.30 -18.53
C PRO A 24 22.88 7.56 -19.43
N GLU A 25 22.92 8.74 -20.04
CA GLU A 25 24.10 9.20 -20.78
C GLU A 25 25.29 9.45 -19.83
N PRO A 26 26.55 9.41 -20.32
CA PRO A 26 27.71 9.71 -19.49
C PRO A 26 27.61 11.08 -18.80
N GLY A 27 27.67 11.07 -17.46
CA GLY A 27 27.55 12.28 -16.64
C GLY A 27 26.12 12.69 -16.28
N GLU A 28 25.10 11.98 -16.77
CA GLU A 28 23.70 12.20 -16.40
C GLU A 28 23.35 11.48 -15.09
N TYR A 29 22.66 12.19 -14.19
CA TYR A 29 22.05 11.63 -12.99
C TYR A 29 20.52 11.68 -13.11
N ARG A 30 19.89 10.51 -13.26
CA ARG A 30 18.42 10.39 -13.37
C ARG A 30 17.79 10.06 -12.03
N VAL A 31 16.65 10.70 -11.77
CA VAL A 31 15.77 10.40 -10.62
C VAL A 31 14.41 10.02 -11.15
N PHE A 32 13.92 8.87 -10.70
CA PHE A 32 12.60 8.33 -11.02
C PHE A 32 11.79 8.21 -9.73
N ASN A 33 10.55 8.70 -9.76
CA ASN A 33 9.59 8.41 -8.71
C ASN A 33 8.90 7.09 -9.05
N GLN A 34 9.21 6.03 -8.30
CA GLN A 34 8.76 4.67 -8.60
C GLN A 34 7.44 4.34 -7.91
N PHE A 35 6.33 4.72 -8.56
CA PHE A 35 4.98 4.30 -8.20
C PHE A 35 4.07 4.36 -9.44
N ASP A 36 3.00 3.57 -9.44
CA ASP A 36 2.00 3.55 -10.52
C ASP A 36 0.81 4.43 -10.14
N GLU A 37 0.13 4.11 -9.05
CA GLU A 37 -1.03 4.87 -8.57
C GLU A 37 -0.80 5.44 -7.17
N VAL A 38 -1.42 6.59 -6.90
CA VAL A 38 -1.54 7.16 -5.57
C VAL A 38 -2.88 6.72 -5.00
N TYR A 39 -2.83 5.90 -3.95
CA TYR A 39 -4.03 5.47 -3.25
C TYR A 39 -4.19 6.22 -1.93
N ASP A 40 -5.42 6.61 -1.64
CA ASP A 40 -5.83 6.82 -0.25
C ASP A 40 -5.89 5.45 0.46
N LEU A 41 -5.43 5.39 1.71
CA LEU A 41 -5.44 4.13 2.46
C LEU A 41 -6.86 3.57 2.65
N THR A 42 -7.89 4.43 2.75
CA THR A 42 -9.28 3.99 2.83
C THR A 42 -9.70 3.33 1.53
N ASP A 43 -9.42 3.95 0.38
CA ASP A 43 -9.73 3.38 -0.94
C ASP A 43 -9.03 2.04 -1.15
N LEU A 44 -7.77 1.92 -0.71
CA LEU A 44 -7.02 0.65 -0.79
C LEU A 44 -7.64 -0.43 0.11
N ALA A 45 -8.05 -0.09 1.33
CA ALA A 45 -8.73 -1.03 2.23
C ALA A 45 -10.05 -1.52 1.63
N GLU A 46 -10.82 -0.64 0.99
CA GLU A 46 -12.06 -1.00 0.29
C GLU A 46 -11.80 -1.89 -0.93
N LYS A 47 -10.75 -1.61 -1.72
CA LYS A 47 -10.32 -2.48 -2.84
C LYS A 47 -10.01 -3.89 -2.35
N VAL A 48 -9.19 -4.00 -1.30
CA VAL A 48 -8.86 -5.30 -0.70
C VAL A 48 -10.12 -5.99 -0.17
N SER A 49 -11.02 -5.23 0.48
CA SER A 49 -12.27 -5.79 1.01
C SER A 49 -13.16 -6.37 -0.08
N ARG A 50 -13.32 -5.68 -1.22
CA ARG A 50 -14.11 -6.16 -2.35
C ARG A 50 -13.54 -7.45 -2.94
N VAL A 51 -12.24 -7.44 -3.28
CA VAL A 51 -11.56 -8.61 -3.85
C VAL A 51 -11.62 -9.80 -2.90
N ALA A 52 -11.44 -9.58 -1.60
CA ALA A 52 -11.56 -10.64 -0.60
C ALA A 52 -12.99 -11.18 -0.44
N ASP A 53 -14.02 -10.33 -0.59
CA ASP A 53 -15.43 -10.77 -0.58
C ASP A 53 -15.76 -11.63 -1.80
N ASP A 54 -15.25 -11.28 -2.99
CA ASP A 54 -15.37 -12.08 -4.21
C ASP A 54 -14.72 -13.48 -4.05
N LEU A 55 -13.67 -13.58 -3.22
CA LEU A 55 -13.03 -14.84 -2.83
C LEU A 55 -13.72 -15.55 -1.64
N GLY A 56 -14.82 -15.01 -1.12
CA GLY A 56 -15.61 -15.59 -0.03
C GLY A 56 -15.02 -15.42 1.37
N LEU A 57 -14.05 -14.51 1.56
CA LEU A 57 -13.33 -14.32 2.82
C LEU A 57 -14.03 -13.38 3.82
N LYS A 58 -15.01 -12.58 3.39
CA LYS A 58 -15.86 -11.69 4.21
C LYS A 58 -15.07 -10.87 5.25
N PRO A 59 -14.14 -10.00 4.82
CA PRO A 59 -13.32 -9.22 5.73
C PRO A 59 -14.10 -8.10 6.45
N GLU A 60 -13.54 -7.60 7.55
CA GLU A 60 -14.00 -6.40 8.27
C GLU A 60 -12.90 -5.34 8.22
N ILE A 61 -13.26 -4.11 7.83
CA ILE A 61 -12.35 -2.96 7.91
C ILE A 61 -12.50 -2.32 9.31
N ARG A 62 -11.38 -2.15 10.01
CA ARG A 62 -11.34 -1.52 11.34
C ARG A 62 -10.26 -0.46 11.41
N ASN A 63 -10.59 0.69 11.98
CA ASN A 63 -9.64 1.78 12.19
C ASN A 63 -8.90 1.63 13.53
N LEU A 64 -7.63 1.99 13.54
CA LEU A 64 -6.75 1.99 14.72
C LEU A 64 -6.36 3.43 15.06
N VAL A 65 -6.04 3.68 16.34
CA VAL A 65 -5.35 4.91 16.73
C VAL A 65 -4.03 4.97 15.98
N ASN A 66 -3.79 6.06 15.25
CA ASN A 66 -2.59 6.24 14.46
C ASN A 66 -1.36 6.36 15.37
N PRO A 67 -0.38 5.42 15.31
CA PRO A 67 0.82 5.50 16.14
C PRO A 67 1.84 6.53 15.64
N ARG A 68 1.63 7.12 14.46
CA ARG A 68 2.55 8.04 13.79
C ARG A 68 2.05 9.47 13.93
N ASP A 69 2.99 10.42 14.07
CA ASP A 69 2.69 11.86 14.04
C ASP A 69 2.85 12.37 12.59
N GLU A 70 1.85 12.09 11.76
CA GLU A 70 1.84 12.47 10.34
C GLU A 70 0.53 13.19 9.99
N LEU A 71 0.62 14.17 9.08
CA LEU A 71 -0.57 14.87 8.59
C LEU A 71 -1.48 13.88 7.84
N GLU A 72 -2.65 13.64 8.42
CA GLU A 72 -3.65 12.75 7.83
C GLU A 72 -4.30 13.31 6.58
N ASP A 73 -4.14 14.60 6.27
CA ASP A 73 -4.61 15.19 5.02
C ASP A 73 -3.53 16.12 4.45
N HIS A 74 -3.05 15.80 3.25
CA HIS A 74 -2.05 16.59 2.54
C HIS A 74 -2.25 16.45 1.03
N TYR A 75 -2.07 17.55 0.31
CA TYR A 75 -2.03 17.54 -1.16
C TYR A 75 -0.85 16.67 -1.61
N TYR A 76 -1.14 15.60 -2.33
CA TYR A 76 -0.17 14.63 -2.81
C TYR A 76 -0.42 14.34 -4.29
N ASN A 77 0.35 14.99 -5.17
CA ASN A 77 0.31 14.78 -6.62
C ASN A 77 1.74 14.67 -7.20
N PRO A 78 2.51 13.64 -6.80
CA PRO A 78 3.83 13.41 -7.38
C PRO A 78 3.73 13.02 -8.86
N GLU A 79 4.68 13.48 -9.67
CA GLU A 79 4.80 13.09 -11.08
C GLU A 79 5.63 11.80 -11.24
N HIS A 80 5.16 10.84 -12.04
CA HIS A 80 5.87 9.60 -12.37
C HIS A 80 6.20 9.45 -13.88
N GLN A 81 6.00 10.52 -14.66
CA GLN A 81 6.02 10.49 -16.13
C GLN A 81 7.32 9.89 -16.70
N LYS A 82 8.46 10.11 -16.04
CA LYS A 82 9.76 9.60 -16.49
C LYS A 82 9.83 8.07 -16.60
N LEU A 83 9.09 7.32 -15.78
CA LEU A 83 9.02 5.85 -15.92
C LEU A 83 8.18 5.44 -17.11
N ILE A 84 7.05 6.12 -17.33
CA ILE A 84 6.17 5.92 -18.49
C ILE A 84 6.94 6.23 -19.77
N ASP A 85 7.70 7.33 -19.80
CA ASP A 85 8.57 7.70 -20.94
C ASP A 85 9.67 6.66 -21.19
N LEU A 86 10.10 5.97 -20.14
CA LEU A 86 11.04 4.85 -20.23
C LEU A 86 10.38 3.57 -20.75
N GLY A 87 9.07 3.55 -20.96
CA GLY A 87 8.30 2.43 -21.50
C GLY A 87 7.66 1.53 -20.43
N TYR A 88 7.52 2.01 -19.20
CA TYR A 88 6.75 1.31 -18.18
C TYR A 88 5.26 1.29 -18.55
N VAL A 89 4.66 0.09 -18.44
CA VAL A 89 3.22 -0.14 -18.58
C VAL A 89 2.83 -1.18 -17.54
N PRO A 90 1.86 -0.88 -16.65
CA PRO A 90 1.41 -1.84 -15.65
C PRO A 90 0.80 -3.07 -16.35
N PRO A 91 1.25 -4.29 -16.03
CA PRO A 91 0.74 -5.51 -16.67
C PRO A 91 -0.65 -5.91 -16.18
N HIS A 92 -1.02 -5.53 -14.96
CA HIS A 92 -2.28 -5.87 -14.31
C HIS A 92 -2.82 -4.69 -13.50
N SER A 93 -4.10 -4.72 -13.15
CA SER A 93 -4.65 -3.77 -12.19
C SER A 93 -4.22 -4.11 -10.76
N VAL A 94 -4.32 -3.15 -9.84
CA VAL A 94 -4.06 -3.42 -8.41
C VAL A 94 -5.06 -4.41 -7.82
N GLU A 95 -6.31 -4.43 -8.29
CA GLU A 95 -7.30 -5.42 -7.82
C GLU A 95 -6.91 -6.85 -8.25
N ASP A 96 -6.37 -7.02 -9.47
CA ASP A 96 -5.86 -8.32 -9.96
C ASP A 96 -4.65 -8.79 -9.12
N GLU A 97 -3.69 -7.89 -8.83
CA GLU A 97 -2.52 -8.22 -8.00
C GLU A 97 -2.92 -8.56 -6.56
N VAL A 98 -3.94 -7.88 -6.01
CA VAL A 98 -4.50 -8.23 -4.70
C VAL A 98 -5.14 -9.61 -4.73
N ALA A 99 -5.88 -9.98 -5.79
CA ALA A 99 -6.50 -11.30 -5.91
C ALA A 99 -5.42 -12.41 -5.91
N ILE A 100 -4.38 -12.26 -6.75
CA ILE A 100 -3.24 -13.19 -6.81
C ILE A 100 -2.59 -13.33 -5.43
N MET A 101 -2.39 -12.22 -4.73
CA MET A 101 -1.75 -12.22 -3.40
C MET A 101 -2.62 -12.92 -2.35
N LEU A 102 -3.93 -12.66 -2.33
CA LEU A 102 -4.85 -13.30 -1.38
C LEU A 102 -4.95 -14.80 -1.61
N GLU A 103 -5.03 -15.26 -2.86
CA GLU A 103 -5.03 -16.68 -3.21
C GLU A 103 -3.76 -17.40 -2.72
N ASP A 104 -2.58 -16.80 -2.89
CA ASP A 104 -1.33 -17.35 -2.37
C ASP A 104 -1.32 -17.39 -0.82
N LEU A 105 -1.74 -16.30 -0.18
CA LEU A 105 -1.76 -16.18 1.28
C LEU A 105 -2.72 -17.17 1.96
N VAL A 106 -3.83 -17.53 1.33
CA VAL A 106 -4.81 -18.49 1.88
C VAL A 106 -4.15 -19.84 2.16
N THR A 107 -3.20 -20.27 1.33
CA THR A 107 -2.44 -21.51 1.52
C THR A 107 -1.64 -21.51 2.82
N TYR A 108 -1.29 -20.34 3.33
CA TYR A 108 -0.51 -20.14 4.56
C TYR A 108 -1.32 -19.64 5.77
N ARG A 109 -2.66 -19.68 5.69
CA ARG A 109 -3.57 -19.17 6.74
C ARG A 109 -3.16 -19.55 8.16
N ALA A 110 -2.90 -20.82 8.42
CA ALA A 110 -2.56 -21.31 9.77
C ALA A 110 -1.30 -20.63 10.33
N ARG A 111 -0.31 -20.34 9.48
CA ARG A 111 0.92 -19.65 9.88
C ARG A 111 0.68 -18.17 10.16
N ILE A 112 -0.19 -17.53 9.38
CA ILE A 112 -0.59 -16.14 9.56
C ILE A 112 -1.38 -15.99 10.87
N GLU A 113 -2.37 -16.86 11.10
CA GLU A 113 -3.19 -16.85 12.31
C GLU A 113 -2.36 -17.08 13.59
N ALA A 114 -1.38 -17.98 13.55
CA ALA A 114 -0.45 -18.21 14.65
C ALA A 114 0.38 -16.95 15.02
N ARG A 115 0.45 -15.96 14.11
CA ARG A 115 1.18 -14.70 14.29
C ARG A 115 0.26 -13.48 14.33
N ARG A 116 -1.07 -13.63 14.42
CA ARG A 116 -2.04 -12.51 14.39
C ARG A 116 -1.72 -11.32 15.31
N ALA A 117 -1.03 -11.55 16.42
CA ALA A 117 -0.65 -10.50 17.36
C ALA A 117 0.27 -9.43 16.74
N VAL A 118 1.04 -9.76 15.69
CA VAL A 118 1.94 -8.79 15.03
C VAL A 118 1.22 -7.81 14.09
N LEU A 119 -0.07 -8.03 13.80
CA LEU A 119 -0.84 -7.16 12.91
C LEU A 119 -1.24 -5.84 13.58
N VAL A 120 -1.20 -5.76 14.91
CA VAL A 120 -1.49 -4.53 15.66
C VAL A 120 -0.16 -3.83 15.95
N PRO A 121 0.07 -2.60 15.45
CA PRO A 121 1.27 -1.84 15.75
C PRO A 121 1.44 -1.59 17.25
N ASP A 122 2.67 -1.70 17.76
CA ASP A 122 3.01 -1.45 19.17
C ASP A 122 4.10 -0.39 19.38
N VAL A 123 4.61 0.22 18.30
CA VAL A 123 5.62 1.29 18.37
C VAL A 123 4.97 2.62 18.02
N GLN A 124 4.97 3.55 18.97
CA GLN A 124 4.44 4.91 18.79
C GLN A 124 5.58 5.92 18.58
N TRP A 125 5.35 6.95 17.75
CA TRP A 125 6.32 8.04 17.53
C TRP A 125 6.65 8.86 18.78
N THR A 126 5.78 8.80 19.79
CA THR A 126 6.03 9.36 21.13
C THR A 126 7.16 8.65 21.89
N GLY A 127 7.70 7.56 21.35
CA GLY A 127 8.74 6.73 21.97
C GLY A 127 8.21 5.61 22.87
N ARG A 128 6.88 5.49 23.01
CA ARG A 128 6.23 4.41 23.77
C ARG A 128 6.18 3.11 22.98
N ARG A 129 6.25 1.98 23.70
CA ARG A 129 6.02 0.63 23.18
C ARG A 129 4.82 0.00 23.85
N GLU A 130 3.65 0.18 23.24
CA GLU A 130 2.38 -0.40 23.68
C GLU A 130 1.45 -0.57 22.46
N PRO A 131 0.68 -1.67 22.36
CA PRO A 131 -0.24 -1.89 21.24
C PRO A 131 -1.26 -0.77 21.11
N VAL A 132 -1.50 -0.30 19.88
CA VAL A 132 -2.56 0.67 19.61
C VAL A 132 -3.95 0.05 19.77
N SER A 133 -4.92 0.86 20.20
CA SER A 133 -6.32 0.47 20.30
C SER A 133 -7.08 0.69 19.00
N TYR A 134 -8.17 -0.06 18.81
CA TYR A 134 -9.17 0.25 17.79
C TYR A 134 -9.92 1.54 18.14
N LEU A 135 -10.19 2.36 17.14
CA LEU A 135 -11.12 3.48 17.28
C LEU A 135 -12.52 2.91 17.53
N ARG A 136 -13.30 3.57 18.40
CA ARG A 136 -14.70 3.19 18.62
C ARG A 136 -15.50 3.67 17.40
N ASN A 137 -16.52 2.89 17.00
CA ASN A 137 -17.34 3.19 15.82
C ASN A 137 -18.01 4.58 15.84
N ASP A 138 -18.08 5.25 16.99
CA ASP A 138 -18.67 6.58 17.15
C ASP A 138 -17.67 7.74 16.91
N GLU A 139 -16.36 7.48 16.81
CA GLU A 139 -15.32 8.52 16.66
C GLU A 139 -14.94 8.78 15.19
N ALA A 140 -15.36 7.94 14.26
CA ALA A 140 -15.07 8.06 12.82
C ALA A 140 -15.84 9.19 12.11
N LEU A 141 -16.71 9.93 12.81
CA LEU A 141 -17.57 10.97 12.25
C LEU A 141 -17.16 12.41 12.61
N VAL A 142 -16.05 12.63 13.33
CA VAL A 142 -15.73 13.96 13.90
C VAL A 142 -14.61 14.71 13.17
N SER A 143 -13.97 14.13 12.16
CA SER A 143 -12.99 14.84 11.31
C SER A 143 -13.54 15.07 9.91
N GLY A 144 -14.49 16.00 9.80
CA GLY A 144 -14.96 16.61 8.54
C GLY A 144 -14.44 18.03 8.38
#